data_AF-A0A972MLR9-F1
#
_entry.id   AF-A0A972MLR9-F1
#
_cell.length_a   1.000
_cell.length_b   1.000
_cell.length_c   1.000
_cell.angle_alpha   90.00
_cell.angle_beta   90.00
_cell.angle_gamma   90.00
#
_symmetry.space_group_name_H-M   'P 1'
#
loop_
_entity.id
_entity.type
_entity.pdbx_description
1 polymer ?
#
loop_
_entity_poly.entity_id
_entity_poly.type
_entity_poly.pdbx_seq_one_letter_code
_entity_poly.pdbx_strand_id
1 'polypeptide(L)'
;MREALILAIIVILIGCEIGDNREILAGNSTESGAIYSPLIKGRVDPSEIRKIFSQRGVPGYYIQVGYFQEAKPSKEFIDRMESSVLPYKILKKYRDGKVGYHVLVGPYISYYKANEILGSAKEYVTKNAFIVKVEKPLGKS
;
A
#
# COMPACT_ATOMS: atom_id res chain seq x y z
N MET A 1 8.10 1.08 55.01
CA MET A 1 6.71 1.57 54.98
C MET A 1 6.29 1.54 53.51
N ARG A 2 5.48 0.55 53.10
CA ARG A 2 4.00 0.61 53.01
C ARG A 2 3.59 1.64 51.92
N GLU A 3 2.84 1.37 50.83
CA GLU A 3 2.05 0.25 50.30
C GLU A 3 1.73 0.52 48.79
N ALA A 4 1.14 -0.50 48.13
CA ALA A 4 0.16 -0.46 47.02
C ALA A 4 0.56 0.19 45.67
N LEU A 5 0.70 -0.52 44.53
CA LEU A 5 -0.29 -1.33 43.77
C LEU A 5 -1.56 -0.56 43.40
N ILE A 6 -1.79 -0.33 42.10
CA ILE A 6 -3.08 -0.51 41.40
C ILE A 6 -2.81 -0.49 39.88
N LEU A 7 -3.11 -1.64 39.25
CA LEU A 7 -3.37 -1.78 37.82
C LEU A 7 -4.67 -1.03 37.47
N ALA A 8 -4.66 -0.28 36.37
CA ALA A 8 -5.90 0.10 35.69
C ALA A 8 -5.78 -0.26 34.20
N ILE A 9 -6.29 -1.44 33.87
CA ILE A 9 -6.60 -1.87 32.51
C ILE A 9 -7.84 -1.09 32.07
N ILE A 10 -7.69 -0.25 31.06
CA ILE A 10 -8.84 0.36 30.38
C ILE A 10 -8.87 -0.20 28.97
N VAL A 11 -9.65 -1.27 28.80
CA VAL A 11 -10.11 -1.77 27.51
C VAL A 11 -11.36 -0.97 27.16
N ILE A 12 -11.26 -0.07 26.19
CA ILE A 12 -12.44 0.59 25.61
C ILE A 12 -12.81 -0.18 24.35
N LEU A 13 -13.78 -1.08 24.51
CA LEU A 13 -14.59 -1.63 23.43
C LEU A 13 -15.81 -0.71 23.26
N ILE A 14 -15.78 0.14 22.22
CA ILE A 14 -16.94 0.86 21.69
C ILE A 14 -16.69 0.91 20.18
N GLY A 15 -17.55 0.48 19.27
CA GLY A 15 -18.86 -0.16 19.31
C GLY A 15 -19.22 -0.40 17.84
N CYS A 16 -19.83 -1.54 17.52
CA CYS A 16 -20.46 -1.73 16.21
C CYS A 16 -21.74 -0.91 16.16
N GLU A 17 -21.84 0.04 15.23
CA GLU A 17 -23.12 0.61 14.81
C GLU A 17 -23.39 0.22 13.36
N ILE A 18 -24.21 -0.83 13.20
CA ILE A 18 -24.78 -1.25 11.92
C ILE A 18 -26.10 -0.49 11.78
N GLY A 19 -26.08 0.60 11.01
CA GLY A 19 -27.28 1.32 10.59
C GLY A 19 -27.77 0.79 9.24
N ASP A 20 -28.74 -0.11 9.27
CA ASP A 20 -29.49 -0.67 8.14
C ASP A 20 -30.54 0.38 7.70
N ASN A 21 -30.45 0.92 6.49
CA ASN A 21 -31.57 1.61 5.83
C ASN A 21 -31.80 0.95 4.47
N ARG A 22 -32.90 0.19 4.42
CA ARG A 22 -33.42 -0.53 3.27
C ARG A 22 -34.29 0.40 2.42
N GLU A 23 -34.05 0.43 1.11
CA GLU A 23 -35.12 0.53 0.12
C GLU A 23 -35.07 -0.75 -0.72
N ILE A 24 -36.12 -1.56 -0.58
CA ILE A 24 -36.34 -2.81 -1.31
C ILE A 24 -37.20 -2.47 -2.53
N LEU A 25 -36.66 -2.71 -3.74
CA LEU A 25 -37.50 -2.96 -4.92
C LEU A 25 -37.28 -4.40 -5.37
N ALA A 26 -38.36 -5.16 -5.25
CA ALA A 26 -38.46 -6.58 -5.52
C ALA A 26 -38.30 -6.89 -7.02
N GLY A 27 -37.47 -7.89 -7.33
CA GLY A 27 -37.41 -8.55 -8.62
C GLY A 27 -37.02 -10.01 -8.40
N ASN A 28 -37.98 -10.91 -8.61
CA ASN A 28 -37.91 -12.34 -8.30
C ASN A 28 -36.74 -13.08 -8.98
N SER A 29 -36.01 -13.91 -8.23
CA SER A 29 -35.54 -15.24 -8.68
C SER A 29 -34.92 -16.05 -7.52
N THR A 30 -35.70 -17.05 -7.10
CA THR A 30 -35.33 -18.43 -6.73
C THR A 30 -33.89 -18.76 -6.28
N GLU A 31 -33.79 -19.08 -4.98
CA GLU A 31 -33.03 -20.16 -4.33
C GLU A 31 -31.51 -20.38 -4.59
N SER A 32 -30.79 -20.33 -3.46
CA SER A 32 -29.58 -21.09 -3.06
C SER A 32 -28.24 -20.34 -2.97
N GLY A 33 -27.75 -20.23 -1.73
CA GLY A 33 -26.34 -20.08 -1.37
C GLY A 33 -25.85 -18.64 -1.30
N ALA A 34 -25.91 -18.02 -0.12
CA ALA A 34 -25.43 -16.65 0.11
C ALA A 34 -23.94 -16.49 -0.28
N ILE A 35 -23.77 -15.86 -1.44
CA ILE A 35 -22.56 -15.26 -1.98
C ILE A 35 -22.05 -14.21 -0.97
N TYR A 36 -20.91 -14.46 -0.32
CA TYR A 36 -20.07 -13.35 0.17
C TYR A 36 -19.29 -12.81 -1.03
N SER A 37 -19.90 -11.90 -1.79
CA SER A 37 -19.17 -11.03 -2.71
C SER A 37 -19.00 -9.68 -2.02
N PRO A 38 -17.85 -9.41 -1.38
CA PRO A 38 -17.51 -8.02 -1.10
C PRO A 38 -17.46 -7.29 -2.45
N LEU A 39 -18.40 -6.36 -2.59
CA LEU A 39 -18.51 -5.30 -3.58
C LEU A 39 -17.21 -5.10 -4.38
N ILE A 40 -17.30 -5.33 -5.69
CA ILE A 40 -16.22 -5.12 -6.66
C ILE A 40 -15.76 -3.66 -6.60
N LYS A 41 -14.75 -3.40 -5.78
CA LYS A 41 -13.81 -2.29 -5.97
C LYS A 41 -13.07 -2.65 -7.25
N GLY A 42 -13.33 -1.88 -8.32
CA GLY A 42 -12.99 -2.17 -9.72
C GLY A 42 -11.80 -3.11 -9.92
N ARG A 43 -12.02 -4.18 -10.69
CA ARG A 43 -11.00 -5.18 -11.03
C ARG A 43 -9.86 -4.47 -11.77
N VAL A 44 -8.80 -4.11 -11.06
CA VAL A 44 -7.60 -3.52 -11.68
C VAL A 44 -6.91 -4.62 -12.46
N ASP A 45 -6.78 -4.42 -13.77
CA ASP A 45 -6.07 -5.37 -14.62
C ASP A 45 -4.57 -5.37 -14.24
N PRO A 46 -3.98 -6.51 -13.85
CA PRO A 46 -2.57 -6.58 -13.49
C PRO A 46 -1.61 -6.12 -14.60
N SER A 47 -2.05 -6.10 -15.87
CA SER A 47 -1.28 -5.61 -17.01
C SER A 47 -1.11 -4.09 -17.04
N GLU A 48 -2.01 -3.33 -16.40
CA GLU A 48 -1.93 -1.87 -16.30
C GLU A 48 -0.93 -1.39 -15.24
N ILE A 49 -0.55 -2.27 -14.32
CA ILE A 49 0.36 -1.92 -13.23
C ILE A 49 1.79 -1.84 -13.78
N ARG A 50 2.41 -0.66 -13.62
CA ARG A 50 3.79 -0.42 -14.01
C ARG A 50 4.74 -1.40 -13.30
N LYS A 51 5.60 -2.04 -14.08
CA LYS A 51 6.55 -3.05 -13.59
C LYS A 51 7.96 -2.47 -13.47
N ILE A 52 8.62 -2.79 -12.36
CA ILE A 52 10.03 -2.48 -12.12
C ILE A 52 10.79 -3.80 -12.02
N PHE A 53 11.50 -4.16 -13.08
CA PHE A 53 12.37 -5.32 -13.05
C PHE A 53 13.64 -5.03 -12.23
N SER A 54 13.95 -5.86 -11.25
CA SER A 54 15.14 -5.70 -10.42
C SER A 54 15.67 -7.03 -9.92
N GLN A 55 16.97 -7.29 -10.14
CA GLN A 55 17.64 -8.46 -9.58
C GLN A 55 17.79 -8.36 -8.06
N ARG A 56 18.03 -7.16 -7.52
CA ARG A 56 18.25 -6.92 -6.08
C ARG A 56 16.98 -6.56 -5.32
N GLY A 57 15.92 -6.12 -6.01
CA GLY A 57 14.64 -5.78 -5.40
C GLY A 57 13.91 -7.01 -4.86
N VAL A 58 13.25 -6.84 -3.71
CA VAL A 58 12.29 -7.82 -3.20
C VAL A 58 11.03 -7.77 -4.08
N PRO A 59 10.57 -8.88 -4.67
CA PRO A 59 9.35 -8.89 -5.47
C PRO A 59 8.11 -8.51 -4.64
N GLY A 60 7.12 -7.86 -5.26
CA GLY A 60 5.88 -7.48 -4.59
C GLY A 60 5.30 -6.19 -5.13
N TYR A 61 4.20 -5.74 -4.51
CA TYR A 61 3.58 -4.45 -4.80
C TYR A 61 4.18 -3.37 -3.92
N TYR A 62 4.36 -2.18 -4.48
CA TYR A 62 4.91 -1.02 -3.79
C TYR A 62 4.13 0.22 -4.18
N ILE A 63 4.18 1.23 -3.34
CA ILE A 63 3.77 2.58 -3.72
C ILE A 63 5.04 3.35 -4.08
N GLN A 64 5.19 3.74 -5.34
CA GLN A 64 6.26 4.61 -5.76
C GLN A 64 5.89 6.06 -5.46
N VAL A 65 6.72 6.71 -4.63
CA VAL A 65 6.54 8.09 -4.17
C VAL A 65 7.60 9.05 -4.74
N GLY A 66 8.56 8.53 -5.49
CA GLY A 66 9.56 9.36 -6.15
C GLY A 66 10.41 8.57 -7.14
N TYR A 67 10.90 9.28 -8.15
CA TYR A 67 11.95 8.81 -9.03
C TYR A 67 12.96 9.94 -9.21
N PHE A 68 14.23 9.66 -8.90
CA PHE A 68 15.31 10.63 -8.98
C PHE A 68 16.37 10.09 -9.92
N GLN A 69 16.68 10.85 -10.96
CA GLN A 69 17.69 10.51 -11.93
C GLN A 69 19.01 11.18 -11.55
N GLU A 70 20.11 10.43 -11.65
CA GLU A 70 21.50 10.86 -11.45
C GLU A 70 21.87 11.27 -10.01
N ALA A 71 20.92 11.78 -9.22
CA ALA A 71 21.09 12.11 -7.80
C ALA A 71 20.13 11.34 -6.90
N LYS A 72 20.53 11.11 -5.64
CA LYS A 72 19.65 10.58 -4.60
C LYS A 72 18.53 11.59 -4.26
N PRO A 73 17.43 11.15 -3.61
CA PRO A 73 16.44 12.07 -3.08
C PRO A 73 17.08 13.12 -2.16
N SER A 74 16.53 14.34 -2.16
CA SER A 74 17.00 15.42 -1.29
C SER A 74 16.78 15.07 0.19
N LYS A 75 17.55 15.71 1.08
CA LYS A 75 17.35 15.54 2.54
C LYS A 75 15.91 15.85 2.95
N GLU A 76 15.34 16.95 2.45
CA GLU A 76 13.95 17.33 2.72
C GLU A 76 12.95 16.23 2.34
N PHE A 77 13.18 15.57 1.20
CA PHE A 77 12.33 14.47 0.78
C PHE A 77 12.45 13.27 1.73
N ILE A 78 13.67 12.94 2.15
CA ILE A 78 13.91 11.88 3.14
C ILE A 78 13.28 12.22 4.48
N ASP A 79 13.43 13.44 4.97
CA ASP A 79 12.83 13.90 6.24
C ASP A 79 11.30 13.75 6.20
N ARG A 80 10.67 14.02 5.05
CA ARG A 80 9.23 13.79 4.83
C ARG A 80 8.85 12.30 4.86
N MET A 81 9.67 11.43 4.27
CA MET A 81 9.48 9.98 4.35
C MET A 81 9.53 9.49 5.79
N GLU A 82 10.55 9.89 6.54
CA GLU A 82 10.71 9.52 7.95
C GLU A 82 9.54 10.02 8.81
N SER A 83 9.09 11.26 8.58
CA SER A 83 7.97 11.87 9.31
C SER A 83 6.62 11.18 9.03
N SER A 84 6.48 10.51 7.87
CA SER A 84 5.25 9.81 7.50
C SER A 84 5.06 8.47 8.24
N VAL A 85 6.11 7.96 8.90
CA VAL A 85 6.12 6.63 9.55
C VAL A 85 5.82 5.47 8.58
N LEU A 86 5.85 5.73 7.26
CA LEU A 86 5.64 4.71 6.24
C LEU A 86 6.94 3.96 5.97
N PRO A 87 6.96 2.62 6.05
CA PRO A 87 8.16 1.84 5.78
C PRO A 87 8.54 1.96 4.31
N TYR A 88 9.74 2.46 4.04
CA TYR A 88 10.20 2.74 2.68
C TYR A 88 11.59 2.21 2.41
N LYS A 89 11.93 2.16 1.13
CA LYS A 89 13.27 1.88 0.63
C LYS A 89 13.58 2.63 -0.64
N ILE A 90 14.87 2.82 -0.89
CA ILE A 90 15.38 3.41 -2.12
C ILE A 90 15.98 2.31 -2.98
N LEU A 91 15.33 2.00 -4.09
CA LEU A 91 15.81 1.04 -5.08
C LEU A 91 16.66 1.76 -6.13
N LYS A 92 17.97 1.53 -6.07
CA LYS A 92 18.93 2.01 -7.08
C LYS A 92 18.90 1.10 -8.32
N LYS A 93 18.77 1.70 -9.50
CA LYS A 93 18.84 1.02 -10.80
C LYS A 93 19.81 1.74 -11.74
N TYR A 94 20.45 0.98 -12.61
CA TYR A 94 21.26 1.52 -13.70
C TYR A 94 20.57 1.22 -15.02
N ARG A 95 20.47 2.22 -15.89
CA ARG A 95 19.93 2.10 -17.24
C ARG A 95 20.73 3.03 -18.15
N ASP A 96 21.29 2.50 -19.23
CA ASP A 96 22.02 3.26 -20.24
C ASP A 96 23.15 4.14 -19.64
N GLY A 97 23.90 3.57 -18.69
CA GLY A 97 24.97 4.28 -17.97
C GLY A 97 24.49 5.28 -16.90
N LYS A 98 23.19 5.58 -16.84
CA LYS A 98 22.60 6.49 -15.85
C LYS A 98 22.06 5.74 -14.65
N VAL A 99 22.19 6.36 -13.48
CA VAL A 99 21.60 5.84 -12.23
C VAL A 99 20.23 6.48 -12.02
N GLY A 100 19.25 5.65 -11.65
CA GLY A 100 17.93 6.07 -11.19
C GLY A 100 17.64 5.51 -9.79
N TYR A 101 16.97 6.31 -8.97
CA TYR A 101 16.59 5.97 -7.61
C TYR A 101 15.06 5.98 -7.51
N HIS A 102 14.45 4.80 -7.37
CA HIS A 102 13.03 4.68 -7.08
C HIS A 102 12.83 4.70 -5.57
N VAL A 103 12.01 5.61 -5.06
CA VAL A 103 11.60 5.59 -3.65
C VAL A 103 10.27 4.85 -3.54
N LEU A 104 10.28 3.75 -2.78
CA LEU A 104 9.21 2.77 -2.73
C LEU A 104 8.77 2.54 -1.29
N VAL A 105 7.47 2.65 -1.03
CA VAL A 105 6.83 2.24 0.24
C VAL A 105 6.37 0.79 0.12
N GLY A 106 6.67 -0.04 1.12
CA GLY A 106 6.39 -1.49 1.11
C GLY A 106 7.66 -2.35 1.24
N PRO A 107 7.62 -3.67 0.95
CA PRO A 107 6.66 -4.39 0.08
C PRO A 107 5.27 -4.66 0.65
N TYR A 108 4.31 -4.81 -0.25
CA TYR A 108 2.98 -5.35 0.00
C TYR A 108 2.75 -6.64 -0.80
N ILE A 109 2.05 -7.59 -0.18
CA ILE A 109 1.75 -8.91 -0.78
C ILE A 109 0.77 -8.81 -1.95
N SER A 110 -0.13 -7.83 -1.93
CA SER A 110 -1.17 -7.65 -2.95
C SER A 110 -1.34 -6.18 -3.33
N TYR A 111 -1.88 -5.95 -4.53
CA TYR A 111 -2.29 -4.62 -4.98
C TYR A 111 -3.25 -3.97 -3.99
N TYR A 112 -4.23 -4.73 -3.47
CA TYR A 112 -5.22 -4.21 -2.53
C TYR A 112 -4.59 -3.68 -1.25
N LYS A 113 -3.59 -4.37 -0.70
CA LYS A 113 -2.84 -3.87 0.46
C LYS A 113 -2.03 -2.61 0.15
N ALA A 114 -1.40 -2.54 -1.02
CA ALA A 114 -0.76 -1.29 -1.45
C ALA A 114 -1.80 -0.16 -1.64
N ASN A 115 -3.00 -0.48 -2.11
CA ASN A 115 -4.06 0.50 -2.36
C ASN A 115 -4.72 1.02 -1.08
N GLU A 116 -4.81 0.21 -0.03
CA GLU A 116 -5.24 0.67 1.31
C GLU A 116 -4.29 1.76 1.84
N ILE A 117 -2.98 1.65 1.61
CA ILE A 117 -1.97 2.60 2.09
C ILE A 117 -1.73 3.77 1.13
N LEU A 118 -2.19 3.66 -0.12
CA LEU A 118 -1.96 4.67 -1.16
C LEU A 118 -2.46 6.07 -0.76
N GLY A 119 -3.60 6.15 -0.06
CA GLY A 119 -4.14 7.41 0.45
C GLY A 119 -3.16 8.14 1.35
N SER A 120 -2.63 7.44 2.36
CA SER A 120 -1.64 7.99 3.30
C SER A 120 -0.35 8.40 2.59
N ALA A 121 0.15 7.60 1.65
CA ALA A 121 1.32 7.99 0.86
C ALA A 121 1.06 9.27 0.02
N LYS A 122 -0.15 9.44 -0.50
CA LYS A 122 -0.54 10.65 -1.24
C LYS A 122 -0.64 11.89 -0.36
N GLU A 123 -1.16 11.72 0.84
CA GLU A 123 -1.35 12.78 1.82
C GLU A 123 -0.03 13.24 2.43
N TYR A 124 0.77 12.31 2.95
CA TYR A 124 1.94 12.64 3.77
C TYR A 124 3.23 12.79 2.98
N VAL A 125 3.34 12.18 1.80
CA VAL A 125 4.59 12.18 1.02
C VAL A 125 4.44 12.99 -0.27
N THR A 126 3.58 12.53 -1.18
CA THR A 126 3.33 13.21 -2.46
C THR A 126 2.04 12.78 -3.13
N LYS A 127 1.25 13.75 -3.61
CA LYS A 127 0.00 13.50 -4.36
C LYS A 127 0.19 12.61 -5.60
N ASN A 128 1.41 12.58 -6.14
CA ASN A 128 1.77 11.82 -7.33
C ASN A 128 2.13 10.35 -7.03
N ALA A 129 1.89 9.86 -5.81
CA ALA A 129 2.15 8.46 -5.47
C ALA A 129 1.26 7.50 -6.28
N PHE A 130 1.84 6.40 -6.78
CA PHE A 130 1.15 5.37 -7.54
C PHE A 130 1.70 3.98 -7.26
N ILE A 131 0.90 2.94 -7.54
CA ILE A 131 1.28 1.56 -7.27
C ILE A 131 2.13 1.01 -8.43
N VAL A 132 3.19 0.31 -8.08
CA VAL A 132 4.08 -0.41 -9.00
C VAL A 132 4.26 -1.85 -8.52
N LYS A 133 4.64 -2.73 -9.44
CA LYS A 133 5.05 -4.10 -9.12
C LYS A 133 6.53 -4.27 -9.35
N VAL A 134 7.28 -4.66 -8.32
CA VAL A 134 8.68 -5.06 -8.47
C VAL A 134 8.71 -6.55 -8.77
N GLU A 135 9.40 -6.93 -9.84
CA GLU A 135 9.53 -8.31 -10.29
C GLU A 135 11.02 -8.64 -10.55
N LYS A 136 11.40 -9.92 -10.40
CA LYS A 136 12.70 -10.36 -10.88
C LYS A 136 12.70 -10.34 -12.42
N PRO A 137 13.79 -9.92 -13.07
CA PRO A 137 13.89 -10.10 -14.51
C PRO A 137 13.82 -11.59 -14.84
N LEU A 138 13.08 -11.93 -15.90
CA LEU A 138 13.13 -13.28 -16.47
C LEU A 138 14.54 -13.45 -17.04
N GLY A 139 15.38 -14.20 -16.35
CA GLY A 139 16.68 -14.57 -16.90
C GLY A 139 16.45 -15.45 -18.13
N LYS A 140 17.15 -15.16 -19.23
CA LYS A 140 17.64 -16.27 -20.06
C LYS A 140 18.74 -16.91 -19.23
N SER A 141 18.46 -18.09 -18.68
CA SER A 141 19.50 -19.01 -18.21
C SER A 141 20.46 -19.35 -19.35
#